data_AF-A0A0F5VDY0-F1
#
_entry.id   AF-A0A0F5VDY0-F1
#
_cell.length_a   1.000
_cell.length_b   1.000
_cell.length_c   1.000
_cell.angle_alpha   90.00
_cell.angle_beta   90.00
_cell.angle_gamma   90.00
#
_symmetry.space_group_name_H-M   'P 1'
#
loop_
_entity.id
_entity.type
_entity.pdbx_description
1 polymer ?
#
loop_
_entity_poly.entity_id
_entity_poly.type
_entity_poly.pdbx_seq_one_letter_code
_entity_poly.pdbx_strand_id
1 'polypeptide(L)'
;MKVAGGCFAVLIIFVAAGSRLLAENPATEGIETDMISLTVHFIDQSRTNQAKSDQAERSDKTEIPGLLFHPADGYLAYERLWCLSEDFSVEDYQRRIEAFCHRQKGRMTGEWCQAVDENKPLFSASMAMTGQSCSSAGEMAAVHVYQPLTSPDAAGWQRFAEVMGYQVINK
;
A
#
# COMPACT_ATOMS: atom_id res chain seq x y z
N MET A 1 -39.63 46.38 44.20
CA MET A 1 -38.23 45.88 44.30
C MET A 1 -38.26 44.36 44.22
N LYS A 2 -37.45 43.79 43.32
CA LYS A 2 -37.16 42.35 43.16
C LYS A 2 -36.64 41.78 44.49
N VAL A 3 -37.00 40.54 44.87
CA VAL A 3 -36.23 39.30 44.60
C VAL A 3 -37.16 38.10 44.82
N ALA A 4 -37.30 37.23 43.82
CA ALA A 4 -38.02 35.96 43.92
C ALA A 4 -37.04 34.87 44.38
N GLY A 5 -37.41 34.15 45.45
CA GLY A 5 -36.67 33.00 45.97
C GLY A 5 -36.95 31.75 45.12
N GLY A 6 -35.90 31.22 44.50
CA GLY A 6 -35.96 29.98 43.72
C GLY A 6 -35.77 28.76 44.62
N CYS A 7 -36.76 27.87 44.63
CA CYS A 7 -36.63 26.49 45.09
C CYS A 7 -35.58 25.75 44.24
N PHE A 8 -34.58 25.15 44.88
CA PHE A 8 -33.70 24.16 44.27
C PHE A 8 -34.46 22.84 44.09
N ALA A 9 -34.97 22.60 42.88
CA ALA A 9 -35.33 21.27 42.44
C ALA A 9 -34.07 20.61 41.85
N VAL A 10 -33.56 19.59 42.53
CA VAL A 10 -32.50 18.72 42.02
C VAL A 10 -33.11 17.87 40.90
N LEU A 11 -32.82 18.23 39.65
CA LEU A 11 -33.17 17.44 38.48
C LEU A 11 -32.06 16.41 38.25
N ILE A 12 -32.31 15.16 38.61
CA ILE A 12 -31.44 14.03 38.25
C ILE A 12 -31.71 13.72 36.78
N ILE A 13 -30.75 14.06 35.91
CA ILE A 13 -30.79 13.66 34.50
C ILE A 13 -30.36 12.20 34.42
N PHE A 14 -31.30 11.31 34.15
CA PHE A 14 -31.02 9.98 33.62
C PHE A 14 -30.63 10.13 32.14
N VAL A 15 -29.35 9.97 31.81
CA VAL A 15 -28.92 9.80 30.42
C VAL A 15 -29.25 8.37 30.00
N ALA A 16 -30.42 8.21 29.41
CA ALA A 16 -30.75 7.04 28.61
C ALA A 16 -29.96 7.13 27.29
N ALA A 17 -28.81 6.48 27.21
CA ALA A 17 -28.15 6.20 25.94
C ALA A 17 -28.69 4.88 25.39
N GLY A 18 -29.85 4.96 24.73
CA GLY A 18 -30.34 3.92 23.86
C GLY A 18 -29.65 3.99 22.50
N SER A 19 -29.04 2.87 22.11
CA SER A 19 -28.82 2.42 20.73
C SER A 19 -27.83 3.20 19.87
N ARG A 20 -26.70 2.55 19.54
CA ARG A 20 -26.36 2.14 18.17
C ARG A 20 -25.08 1.33 18.18
N LEU A 21 -25.23 0.08 17.74
CA LEU A 21 -24.32 -0.69 16.90
C LEU A 21 -22.84 -0.31 17.03
N LEU A 22 -22.08 -1.20 17.66
CA LEU A 22 -20.70 -1.46 17.26
C LEU A 22 -20.73 -1.64 15.75
N ALA A 23 -20.38 -0.59 15.01
CA ALA A 23 -19.99 -0.72 13.64
C ALA A 23 -18.68 -1.51 13.68
N GLU A 24 -18.80 -2.83 13.52
CA GLU A 24 -17.78 -3.62 12.88
C GLU A 24 -17.37 -2.84 11.63
N ASN A 25 -16.19 -2.25 11.64
CA ASN A 25 -15.56 -1.82 10.40
C ASN A 25 -15.47 -3.09 9.55
N PRO A 26 -16.17 -3.21 8.41
CA PRO A 26 -15.82 -4.24 7.47
C PRO A 26 -14.38 -3.97 7.08
N ALA A 27 -13.55 -4.95 7.40
CA ALA A 27 -12.14 -4.96 7.13
C ALA A 27 -11.87 -4.40 5.73
N THR A 28 -10.88 -3.53 5.65
CA THR A 28 -10.17 -3.14 4.44
C THR A 28 -9.38 -4.35 3.93
N GLU A 29 -10.04 -5.49 3.78
CA GLU A 29 -9.46 -6.83 3.58
C GLU A 29 -9.04 -7.08 2.12
N GLY A 30 -9.39 -6.18 1.21
CA GLY A 30 -9.20 -6.37 -0.24
C GLY A 30 -8.00 -5.67 -0.87
N ILE A 31 -7.36 -4.69 -0.20
CA ILE A 31 -6.23 -3.94 -0.80
C ILE A 31 -4.89 -4.46 -0.27
N GLU A 32 -4.84 -4.85 1.00
CA GLU A 32 -3.61 -5.31 1.66
C GLU A 32 -3.15 -6.70 1.16
N THR A 33 -4.11 -7.60 0.88
CA THR A 33 -3.85 -8.98 0.44
C THR A 33 -3.28 -9.09 -0.98
N ASP A 34 -3.63 -8.18 -1.89
CA ASP A 34 -3.25 -8.28 -3.31
C ASP A 34 -1.82 -7.78 -3.60
N MET A 35 -1.30 -6.82 -2.84
CA MET A 35 0.11 -6.41 -2.93
C MET A 35 1.03 -7.27 -2.10
N ILE A 36 0.55 -7.79 -0.98
CA ILE A 36 1.24 -8.90 -0.32
C ILE A 36 1.34 -10.07 -1.32
N SER A 37 0.33 -10.35 -2.13
CA SER A 37 0.39 -11.40 -3.17
C SER A 37 1.46 -11.12 -4.25
N LEU A 38 1.53 -9.89 -4.78
CA LEU A 38 2.65 -9.49 -5.65
C LEU A 38 3.98 -9.63 -4.93
N THR A 39 4.07 -9.15 -3.69
CA THR A 39 5.26 -9.23 -2.85
C THR A 39 5.65 -10.67 -2.55
N VAL A 40 4.70 -11.59 -2.42
CA VAL A 40 4.92 -13.04 -2.27
C VAL A 40 5.49 -13.60 -3.57
N HIS A 41 4.99 -13.20 -4.74
CA HIS A 41 5.62 -13.56 -6.01
C HIS A 41 7.06 -13.02 -6.14
N PHE A 42 7.33 -11.79 -5.67
CA PHE A 42 8.68 -11.22 -5.58
C PHE A 42 9.58 -11.97 -4.56
N ILE A 43 9.02 -12.41 -3.43
CA ILE A 43 9.74 -13.15 -2.37
C ILE A 43 10.10 -14.56 -2.86
N ASP A 44 9.20 -15.23 -3.59
CA ASP A 44 9.45 -16.58 -4.10
C ASP A 44 10.63 -16.60 -5.09
N GLN A 45 10.76 -15.56 -5.91
CA GLN A 45 11.90 -15.36 -6.83
C GLN A 45 13.23 -15.11 -6.11
N SER A 46 13.22 -14.31 -5.04
CA SER A 46 14.46 -14.05 -4.27
C SER A 46 14.91 -15.28 -3.47
N ARG A 47 13.97 -16.12 -3.02
CA ARG A 47 14.26 -17.39 -2.32
C ARG A 47 14.73 -18.50 -3.24
N THR A 48 14.29 -18.57 -4.50
CA THR A 48 14.82 -19.55 -5.46
C THR A 48 16.31 -19.35 -5.76
N ASN A 49 16.86 -18.17 -5.47
CA ASN A 49 18.28 -17.86 -5.56
C ASN A 49 19.10 -18.22 -4.29
N GLN A 50 18.45 -18.70 -3.22
CA GLN A 50 19.09 -19.28 -2.02
C GLN A 50 18.72 -20.76 -1.92
N ALA A 51 19.42 -21.62 -2.66
CA ALA A 51 19.17 -23.05 -2.61
C ALA A 51 19.47 -23.65 -1.21
N LYS A 52 18.54 -24.51 -0.75
CA LYS A 52 18.60 -25.41 0.43
C LYS A 52 18.68 -24.75 1.81
N SER A 53 17.52 -24.50 2.41
CA SER A 53 17.32 -24.72 3.85
C SER A 53 15.83 -24.95 4.12
N ASP A 54 15.52 -26.20 4.45
CA ASP A 54 14.41 -26.71 5.26
C ASP A 54 13.11 -25.89 5.33
N GLN A 55 12.06 -26.47 4.75
CA GLN A 55 10.69 -26.50 5.30
C GLN A 55 10.25 -25.26 6.10
N ALA A 56 10.13 -24.10 5.44
CA ALA A 56 9.45 -22.96 6.04
C ALA A 56 7.94 -23.13 5.87
N GLU A 57 7.33 -23.71 6.90
CA GLU A 57 5.97 -23.50 7.34
C GLU A 57 5.38 -22.17 6.82
N ARG A 58 4.22 -22.27 6.17
CA ARG A 58 3.44 -21.14 5.64
C ARG A 58 2.98 -20.27 6.82
N SER A 59 3.87 -19.42 7.33
CA SER A 59 3.57 -18.46 8.38
C SER A 59 2.81 -17.30 7.77
N ASP A 60 1.65 -16.98 8.34
CA ASP A 60 0.76 -15.87 8.00
C ASP A 60 1.39 -14.47 8.28
N LYS A 61 2.71 -14.44 8.48
CA LYS A 61 3.54 -13.25 8.63
C LYS A 61 4.55 -13.20 7.50
N THR A 62 4.09 -12.80 6.32
CA THR A 62 5.00 -12.41 5.23
C THR A 62 5.66 -11.09 5.64
N GLU A 63 6.73 -11.14 6.42
CA GLU A 63 7.56 -9.97 6.64
C GLU A 63 8.11 -9.51 5.28
N ILE A 64 7.90 -8.24 4.96
CA ILE A 64 8.38 -7.61 3.74
C ILE A 64 9.75 -6.98 4.10
N PRO A 65 10.90 -7.61 3.77
CA PRO A 65 12.21 -6.99 3.96
C PRO A 65 12.24 -5.54 3.47
N GLY A 66 12.90 -4.62 4.17
CA GLY A 66 13.00 -3.24 3.71
C GLY A 66 11.68 -2.46 3.63
N LEU A 67 10.60 -2.95 4.26
CA LEU A 67 9.37 -2.17 4.45
C LEU A 67 9.63 -1.05 5.47
N LEU A 68 9.45 0.18 5.02
CA LEU A 68 9.60 1.40 5.78
C LEU A 68 8.26 2.12 5.86
N PHE A 69 7.87 2.49 7.07
CA PHE A 69 6.67 3.27 7.32
C PHE A 69 7.04 4.74 7.50
N HIS A 70 6.31 5.63 6.83
CA HIS A 70 6.44 7.08 6.95
C HIS A 70 5.10 7.67 7.42
N PRO A 71 4.78 7.57 8.72
CA PRO A 71 3.47 7.98 9.23
C PRO A 71 3.20 9.47 9.08
N ALA A 72 4.24 10.31 9.20
CA ALA A 72 4.13 11.76 9.04
C ALA A 72 3.77 12.16 7.61
N ASP A 73 4.31 11.43 6.63
CA ASP A 73 4.10 11.66 5.21
C ASP A 73 2.97 10.78 4.64
N GLY A 74 2.36 9.92 5.46
CA GLY A 74 1.19 9.12 5.11
C GLY A 74 1.44 8.01 4.09
N TYR A 75 2.67 7.48 4.00
CA TYR A 75 3.02 6.43 3.03
C TYR A 75 3.86 5.31 3.64
N LEU A 76 3.95 4.20 2.92
CA LEU A 76 4.93 3.15 3.13
C LEU A 76 5.78 2.98 1.87
N ALA A 77 7.03 2.57 2.05
CA ALA A 77 7.97 2.31 0.98
C ALA A 77 8.64 0.97 1.18
N TYR A 78 8.94 0.29 0.08
CA TYR A 78 9.79 -0.89 0.12
C TYR A 78 10.51 -1.10 -1.19
N GLU A 79 11.61 -1.83 -1.13
CA GLU A 79 12.43 -2.19 -2.28
C GLU A 79 12.53 -3.71 -2.40
N ARG A 80 12.50 -4.21 -3.63
CA ARG A 80 12.67 -5.63 -3.94
C ARG A 80 13.72 -5.82 -5.02
N LEU A 81 14.61 -6.77 -4.81
CA LEU A 81 15.52 -7.21 -5.86
C LEU A 81 14.77 -8.15 -6.81
N TRP A 82 14.95 -7.94 -8.10
CA TRP A 82 14.37 -8.70 -9.20
C TRP A 82 15.50 -9.22 -10.08
N CYS A 83 15.64 -10.55 -10.14
CA CYS A 83 16.63 -11.17 -11.00
C CYS A 83 16.02 -11.40 -12.38
N LEU A 84 16.51 -10.66 -13.38
CA LEU A 84 16.01 -10.78 -14.74
C LEU A 84 16.34 -12.16 -15.31
N SER A 85 15.35 -12.76 -15.96
CA SER A 85 15.47 -14.03 -16.68
C SER A 85 14.43 -14.09 -17.81
N GLU A 86 14.39 -15.18 -18.56
CA GLU A 86 13.40 -15.38 -19.61
C GLU A 86 11.95 -15.29 -19.08
N ASP A 87 11.70 -15.90 -17.91
CA ASP A 87 10.38 -15.90 -17.26
C ASP A 87 10.09 -14.63 -16.44
N PHE A 88 11.13 -13.84 -16.15
CA PHE A 88 11.06 -12.67 -15.26
C PHE A 88 11.73 -11.47 -15.91
N SER A 89 11.27 -11.08 -17.08
CA SER A 89 11.81 -9.96 -17.84
C SER A 89 11.24 -8.60 -17.38
N VAL A 90 11.75 -7.51 -17.95
CA VAL A 90 11.21 -6.15 -17.74
C VAL A 90 9.76 -6.07 -18.23
N GLU A 91 9.44 -6.74 -19.34
CA GLU A 91 8.09 -6.81 -19.90
C GLU A 91 7.14 -7.61 -18.99
N ASP A 92 7.63 -8.64 -18.32
CA ASP A 92 6.85 -9.38 -17.32
C ASP A 92 6.53 -8.49 -16.10
N TYR A 93 7.52 -7.73 -15.61
CA TYR A 93 7.29 -6.71 -14.59
C TYR A 93 6.22 -5.69 -15.01
N GLN A 94 6.35 -5.10 -16.21
CA GLN A 94 5.39 -4.12 -16.73
C GLN A 94 3.98 -4.71 -16.80
N ARG A 95 3.84 -5.92 -17.34
CA ARG A 95 2.55 -6.60 -17.44
C ARG A 95 1.93 -6.86 -16.06
N ARG A 96 2.73 -7.27 -15.08
CA ARG A 96 2.26 -7.54 -13.71
C ARG A 96 1.82 -6.27 -13.00
N ILE A 97 2.59 -5.19 -13.11
CA ILE A 97 2.25 -3.94 -12.42
C ILE A 97 1.06 -3.25 -13.07
N GLU A 98 0.92 -3.33 -14.40
CA GLU A 98 -0.27 -2.88 -15.12
C GLU A 98 -1.51 -3.68 -14.71
N ALA A 99 -1.42 -5.01 -14.70
CA ALA A 99 -2.51 -5.86 -14.27
C ALA A 99 -2.92 -5.57 -12.82
N PHE A 100 -1.95 -5.27 -11.95
CA PHE A 100 -2.22 -4.88 -10.58
C PHE A 100 -2.93 -3.53 -10.47
N CYS A 101 -2.43 -2.52 -11.17
CA CYS A 101 -3.06 -1.21 -11.22
C CYS A 101 -4.51 -1.30 -11.73
N HIS A 102 -4.76 -2.13 -12.75
CA HIS A 102 -6.10 -2.36 -13.27
C HIS A 102 -7.03 -3.00 -12.23
N ARG A 103 -6.56 -3.96 -11.42
CA ARG A 103 -7.35 -4.54 -10.31
C ARG A 103 -7.77 -3.49 -9.28
N GLN A 104 -6.94 -2.46 -9.08
CA GLN A 104 -7.27 -1.31 -8.24
C GLN A 104 -8.13 -0.24 -8.94
N LYS A 105 -8.73 -0.54 -10.10
CA LYS A 105 -9.48 0.42 -10.93
C LYS A 105 -8.64 1.63 -11.34
N GLY A 106 -7.34 1.41 -11.50
CA GLY A 106 -6.39 2.39 -11.97
C GLY A 106 -5.88 2.11 -13.38
N ARG A 107 -5.04 3.03 -13.86
CA ARG A 107 -4.24 2.89 -15.07
C ARG A 107 -2.83 3.37 -14.81
N MET A 108 -1.85 2.58 -15.23
CA MET A 108 -0.44 2.98 -15.17
C MET A 108 -0.17 4.17 -16.09
N THR A 109 0.56 5.15 -15.57
CA THR A 109 1.00 6.36 -16.26
C THR A 109 2.44 6.65 -15.81
N GLY A 110 3.40 6.23 -16.62
CA GLY A 110 4.79 6.12 -16.17
C GLY A 110 4.87 5.12 -15.01
N GLU A 111 5.49 5.55 -13.91
CA GLU A 111 5.66 4.74 -12.69
C GLU A 111 4.46 4.80 -11.74
N TRP A 112 3.45 5.62 -12.05
CA TRP A 112 2.30 5.85 -11.18
C TRP A 112 1.08 5.07 -11.63
N CYS A 113 0.41 4.41 -10.70
CA CYS A 113 -0.95 3.94 -10.89
C CYS A 113 -1.93 5.05 -10.54
N GLN A 114 -2.69 5.54 -11.51
CA GLN A 114 -3.69 6.59 -11.31
C GLN A 114 -5.09 6.00 -11.34
N ALA A 115 -5.93 6.34 -10.35
CA ALA A 115 -7.35 6.01 -10.35
C ALA A 115 -8.04 6.60 -11.60
N VAL A 116 -8.79 5.76 -12.33
CA VAL A 116 -9.38 6.15 -13.62
C VAL A 116 -10.39 7.29 -13.48
N ASP A 117 -11.20 7.28 -12.42
CA ASP A 117 -12.31 8.23 -12.26
C ASP A 117 -11.97 9.44 -11.38
N GLU A 118 -10.91 9.33 -10.57
CA GLU A 118 -10.66 10.27 -9.49
C GLU A 118 -9.33 11.03 -9.63
N ASN A 119 -8.50 10.70 -10.62
CA ASN A 119 -7.22 11.37 -10.86
C ASN A 119 -6.31 11.42 -9.60
N LYS A 120 -6.31 10.33 -8.84
CA LYS A 120 -5.50 10.18 -7.61
C LYS A 120 -4.43 9.11 -7.80
N PRO A 121 -3.25 9.26 -7.19
CA PRO A 121 -2.25 8.23 -7.18
C PRO A 121 -2.68 7.11 -6.22
N LEU A 122 -2.75 5.88 -6.73
CA LEU A 122 -3.04 4.68 -5.95
C LEU A 122 -1.76 4.06 -5.38
N PHE A 123 -0.68 4.08 -6.16
CA PHE A 123 0.68 3.71 -5.75
C PHE A 123 1.67 4.19 -6.83
N SER A 124 2.96 4.14 -6.50
CA SER A 124 4.07 4.20 -7.47
C SER A 124 4.87 2.92 -7.42
N ALA A 125 5.31 2.45 -8.59
CA ALA A 125 6.24 1.34 -8.71
C ALA A 125 7.21 1.60 -9.88
N SER A 126 8.50 1.53 -9.59
CA SER A 126 9.57 1.73 -10.57
C SER A 126 10.58 0.60 -10.51
N MET A 127 11.26 0.36 -11.63
CA MET A 127 12.33 -0.62 -11.73
C MET A 127 13.61 0.08 -12.20
N ALA A 128 14.71 -0.15 -11.49
CA ALA A 128 16.02 0.37 -11.84
C ALA A 128 17.04 -0.78 -11.93
N MET A 129 17.86 -0.82 -12.98
CA MET A 129 18.95 -1.77 -13.05
C MET A 129 20.03 -1.42 -12.01
N THR A 130 20.50 -2.42 -11.28
CA THR A 130 21.52 -2.22 -10.23
C THR A 130 22.95 -2.27 -10.77
N GLY A 131 23.12 -2.75 -12.01
CA GLY A 131 24.44 -3.09 -12.59
C GLY A 131 25.09 -4.32 -11.96
N GLN A 132 24.42 -4.99 -11.02
CA GLN A 132 24.84 -6.26 -10.43
C GLN A 132 24.20 -7.43 -11.19
N SER A 133 24.79 -8.61 -11.06
CA SER A 133 24.23 -9.84 -11.64
C SER A 133 23.77 -10.78 -10.55
N CYS A 134 22.70 -11.53 -10.82
CA CYS A 134 22.29 -12.61 -9.94
C CYS A 134 23.15 -13.85 -10.18
N SER A 135 23.50 -14.59 -9.13
CA SER A 135 24.42 -15.74 -9.20
C SER A 135 23.98 -16.86 -10.16
N SER A 136 22.67 -16.96 -10.41
CA SER A 136 22.02 -18.01 -11.19
C SER A 136 21.10 -17.48 -12.29
N ALA A 137 21.10 -16.17 -12.54
CA ALA A 137 20.19 -15.52 -13.48
C ALA A 137 20.89 -14.35 -14.19
N GLY A 138 20.12 -13.51 -14.88
CA GLY A 138 20.62 -12.33 -15.57
C GLY A 138 20.91 -11.16 -14.64
N GLU A 139 20.80 -9.95 -15.19
CA GLU A 139 21.02 -8.70 -14.48
C GLU A 139 20.01 -8.52 -13.34
N MET A 140 20.47 -7.92 -12.25
CA MET A 140 19.65 -7.62 -11.08
C MET A 140 19.07 -6.21 -11.22
N ALA A 141 17.76 -6.11 -11.00
CA ALA A 141 17.04 -4.86 -10.89
C ALA A 141 16.52 -4.64 -9.46
N ALA A 142 16.36 -3.40 -9.05
CA ALA A 142 15.64 -3.00 -7.85
C ALA A 142 14.27 -2.47 -8.26
N VAL A 143 13.22 -3.00 -7.65
CA VAL A 143 11.85 -2.52 -7.78
C VAL A 143 11.52 -1.72 -6.53
N HIS A 144 11.29 -0.42 -6.70
CA HIS A 144 10.89 0.47 -5.62
C HIS A 144 9.39 0.69 -5.66
N VAL A 145 8.74 0.61 -4.50
CA VAL A 145 7.29 0.80 -4.38
C VAL A 145 6.99 1.83 -3.30
N TYR A 146 6.06 2.74 -3.61
CA TYR A 146 5.46 3.67 -2.66
C TYR A 146 3.95 3.51 -2.64
N GLN A 147 3.34 3.48 -1.46
CA GLN A 147 1.89 3.31 -1.31
C GLN A 147 1.33 4.19 -0.19
N PRO A 148 0.06 4.63 -0.27
CA PRO A 148 -0.59 5.29 0.84
C PRO A 148 -0.66 4.36 2.06
N LEU A 149 -0.40 4.90 3.25
CA LEU A 149 -0.48 4.13 4.49
C LEU A 149 -1.93 3.81 4.88
N THR A 150 -2.87 4.70 4.54
CA THR A 150 -4.27 4.61 4.98
C THR A 150 -5.25 4.68 3.83
N SER A 151 -5.11 5.69 2.96
CA SER A 151 -6.00 5.90 1.82
C SER A 151 -5.28 6.70 0.74
N PRO A 152 -5.60 6.46 -0.55
CA PRO A 152 -5.20 7.35 -1.64
C PRO A 152 -5.59 8.82 -1.39
N ASP A 153 -6.61 9.11 -0.57
CA ASP A 153 -7.04 10.47 -0.23
C ASP A 153 -6.24 11.14 0.89
N ALA A 154 -5.33 10.41 1.55
CA ALA A 154 -4.58 10.96 2.66
C ALA A 154 -3.73 12.16 2.20
N ALA A 155 -3.87 13.29 2.90
CA ALA A 155 -3.21 14.54 2.49
C ALA A 155 -1.67 14.41 2.47
N GLY A 156 -1.10 13.62 3.39
CA GLY A 156 0.33 13.29 3.40
C GLY A 156 0.74 12.56 2.12
N TRP A 157 0.00 11.51 1.76
CA TRP A 157 0.26 10.72 0.56
C TRP A 157 0.16 11.56 -0.72
N GLN A 158 -0.90 12.34 -0.87
CA GLN A 158 -1.08 13.23 -2.03
C GLN A 158 0.09 14.18 -2.18
N ARG A 159 0.49 14.84 -1.08
CA ARG A 159 1.64 15.75 -1.07
C ARG A 159 2.95 15.04 -1.41
N PHE A 160 3.18 13.86 -0.85
CA PHE A 160 4.34 13.05 -1.16
C PHE A 160 4.38 12.70 -2.65
N ALA A 161 3.26 12.21 -3.19
CA ALA A 161 3.17 11.81 -4.59
C ALA A 161 3.48 12.98 -5.53
N GLU A 162 2.91 14.16 -5.28
CA GLU A 162 3.19 15.39 -6.04
C GLU A 162 4.69 15.75 -6.00
N VAL A 163 5.32 15.73 -4.82
CA VAL A 163 6.77 16.00 -4.67
C VAL A 163 7.62 14.99 -5.42
N MET A 164 7.18 13.74 -5.47
CA MET A 164 7.82 12.65 -6.21
C MET A 164 7.49 12.64 -7.70
N GLY A 165 6.78 13.66 -8.20
CA GLY A 165 6.54 13.85 -9.62
C GLY A 165 5.27 13.20 -10.15
N TYR A 166 4.34 12.78 -9.29
CA TYR A 166 2.99 12.46 -9.73
C TYR A 166 2.35 13.68 -10.39
N GLN A 167 1.86 13.50 -11.61
CA GLN A 167 1.10 14.50 -12.34
C GLN A 167 -0.20 13.89 -12.81
N VAL A 168 -1.31 14.58 -12.54
CA VAL A 168 -2.61 14.20 -13.05
C VAL A 168 -2.59 14.31 -14.57
N ILE A 169 -2.67 13.17 -15.25
CA ILE A 169 -2.87 13.15 -16.70
C ILE A 169 -4.36 13.00 -16.99
N ASN A 170 -4.99 14.11 -17.35
CA ASN A 170 -6.33 14.12 -17.92
C ASN A 170 -6.25 13.55 -19.34
N LYS A 171 -6.97 12.47 -19.62
CA LYS A 171 -7.14 11.95 -20.99
C LYS A 171 -8.52 12.30 -21.52
#